data_AF-A0A943MQN3-F1
#
_entry.id   AF-A0A943MQN3-F1
#
_cell.length_a   1.000
_cell.length_b   1.000
_cell.length_c   1.000
_cell.angle_alpha   90.00
_cell.angle_beta   90.00
_cell.angle_gamma   90.00
#
_symmetry.space_group_name_H-M   'P 1'
#
loop_
_entity.id
_entity.type
_entity.pdbx_description
1 polymer ?
#
loop_
_entity_poly.entity_id
_entity_poly.type
_entity_poly.pdbx_seq_one_letter_code
_entity_poly.pdbx_strand_id
1 'polypeptide(L)'
;MNLTVYRDYSDGLVALGNLVRENGETTFCYNQEYLARTDAAAVSLSLPLREKPFSERATAALNTEGNLLSEQGFEPAPYIADELQEEMLPRLEVLSEI
;
A
#
# COMPACT_ATOMS: atom_id res chain seq x y z
N MET A 1 -16.09 5.51 2.23
CA MET A 1 -15.69 4.92 3.53
C MET A 1 -14.28 5.37 3.84
N ASN A 2 -13.97 5.68 5.11
CA ASN A 2 -12.63 6.10 5.55
C ASN A 2 -12.24 5.28 6.78
N LEU A 3 -11.08 4.63 6.73
CA LEU A 3 -10.56 3.78 7.78
C LEU A 3 -9.15 4.24 8.16
N THR A 4 -8.95 4.56 9.43
CA THR A 4 -7.63 4.89 9.97
C THR A 4 -6.85 3.60 10.23
N VAL A 5 -5.64 3.52 9.68
CA VAL A 5 -4.69 2.42 9.90
C VAL A 5 -3.76 2.82 11.03
N TYR A 6 -3.61 1.92 12.01
CA TYR A 6 -2.70 2.10 13.13
C TYR A 6 -1.52 1.14 13.04
N ARG A 7 -0.39 1.57 13.55
CA ARG A 7 0.77 0.71 13.81
C ARG A 7 0.99 0.60 15.30
N ASP A 8 1.24 -0.63 15.75
CA ASP A 8 1.60 -0.92 17.12
C ASP A 8 3.09 -0.63 17.34
N TYR A 9 3.36 0.30 18.26
CA TYR A 9 4.69 0.60 18.77
C TYR A 9 4.74 0.25 20.25
N SER A 10 5.96 0.11 20.77
CA SER A 10 6.18 -0.11 22.19
C SER A 10 5.67 1.05 23.09
N ASP A 11 5.43 2.24 22.54
CA ASP A 11 4.85 3.39 23.25
C ASP A 11 3.32 3.53 23.06
N GLY A 12 2.70 2.69 22.23
CA GLY A 12 1.27 2.69 21.95
C GLY A 12 0.91 2.59 20.47
N LEU A 13 -0.39 2.74 20.18
CA LEU A 13 -0.91 2.74 18.81
C LEU A 13 -0.68 4.11 18.17
N VAL A 14 0.07 4.15 17.08
CA VAL A 14 0.31 5.36 16.28
C VAL A 14 -0.53 5.33 15.02
N ALA A 15 -1.26 6.41 14.75
CA ALA A 15 -2.02 6.56 13.52
C ALA A 15 -1.09 6.68 12.31
N LEU A 16 -0.99 5.62 11.53
CA LEU A 16 -0.06 5.48 10.42
C LEU A 16 -0.55 6.18 9.16
N GLY A 17 -1.86 6.07 8.88
CA GLY A 17 -2.44 6.62 7.66
C GLY A 17 -3.93 6.34 7.53
N ASN A 18 -4.50 6.72 6.40
CA ASN A 18 -5.92 6.57 6.10
C ASN A 18 -6.11 5.79 4.80
N LEU A 19 -6.98 4.80 4.86
CA LEU A 19 -7.51 4.09 3.71
C LEU A 19 -8.89 4.67 3.40
N VAL A 20 -9.02 5.29 2.23
CA VAL A 20 -10.26 5.90 1.76
C VAL A 20 -10.75 5.12 0.55
N ARG A 21 -12.02 4.71 0.58
CA ARG A 21 -12.71 4.15 -0.57
C ARG A 21 -13.84 5.08 -0.99
N GLU A 22 -13.72 5.65 -2.18
CA GLU A 22 -14.72 6.51 -2.81
C GLU A 22 -14.91 6.10 -4.27
N ASN A 23 -16.16 6.04 -4.72
CA ASN A 23 -16.53 5.72 -6.11
C ASN A 23 -15.91 4.42 -6.67
N GLY A 24 -15.65 3.43 -5.80
CA GLY A 24 -15.01 2.16 -6.17
C GLY A 24 -13.49 2.22 -6.28
N GLU A 25 -12.86 3.36 -6.04
CA GLU A 25 -11.41 3.51 -6.00
C GLU A 25 -10.91 3.50 -4.56
N THR A 26 -9.93 2.65 -4.27
CA THR A 26 -9.26 2.61 -2.97
C THR A 26 -7.99 3.45 -3.02
N THR A 27 -7.85 4.37 -2.07
CA THR A 27 -6.70 5.25 -1.91
C THR A 27 -6.12 5.12 -0.51
N PHE A 28 -4.81 5.01 -0.40
CA PHE A 28 -4.09 4.99 0.87
C PHE A 28 -3.15 6.19 1.00
N CYS A 29 -3.15 6.87 2.13
CA CYS A 29 -2.25 8.00 2.40
C CYS A 29 -1.62 7.86 3.79
N TYR A 30 -0.31 8.07 3.89
CA TYR A 30 0.37 8.14 5.18
C TYR A 30 0.06 9.46 5.88
N ASN A 31 -0.06 9.43 7.21
CA ASN A 31 -0.20 10.64 8.01
C ASN A 31 1.12 11.41 8.04
N GLN A 32 1.06 12.74 7.93
CA GLN A 32 2.27 13.57 8.01
C GLN A 32 3.00 13.41 9.35
N GLU A 33 2.26 13.29 10.45
CA GLU A 33 2.82 13.04 11.77
C GLU A 33 3.59 11.71 11.82
N TYR A 34 3.09 10.69 11.12
CA TYR A 34 3.76 9.40 11.00
C TYR A 34 5.03 9.49 10.14
N LEU A 35 4.96 10.17 8.99
CA LEU A 35 6.11 10.38 8.09
C LEU A 35 7.23 11.21 8.74
N ALA A 36 6.90 12.09 9.67
CA ALA A 36 7.87 12.90 10.40
C ALA A 36 8.66 12.13 11.48
N ARG A 37 8.23 10.90 11.82
CA ARG A 37 8.92 10.09 12.83
C ARG A 37 10.22 9.52 12.27
N THR A 38 11.26 9.49 13.10
CA THR A 38 12.56 8.90 12.75
C THR A 38 12.52 7.38 12.60
N ASP A 39 11.55 6.72 13.22
CA ASP A 39 11.32 5.28 13.18
C ASP A 39 10.23 4.87 12.18
N ALA A 40 9.75 5.82 11.36
CA ALA A 40 8.73 5.54 10.37
C ALA A 40 9.20 4.44 9.42
N ALA A 41 8.38 3.41 9.28
CA ALA A 41 8.61 2.35 8.31
C ALA A 41 7.35 2.14 7.46
N ALA A 42 7.56 1.78 6.19
CA ALA A 42 6.47 1.50 5.27
C ALA A 42 5.61 0.33 5.79
N VAL A 43 4.32 0.34 5.47
CA VAL A 43 3.39 -0.75 5.80
C VAL A 43 3.61 -1.98 4.92
N SER A 44 4.03 -1.75 3.68
CA SER A 44 4.48 -2.76 2.72
C SER A 44 5.51 -2.09 1.81
N LEU A 45 6.39 -2.87 1.21
CA LEU A 45 7.36 -2.35 0.26
C LEU A 45 6.66 -1.61 -0.89
N SER A 46 5.50 -2.11 -1.35
CA SER A 46 4.69 -1.52 -2.44
C SER A 46 4.05 -0.18 -2.09
N LEU A 47 4.06 0.18 -0.80
CA LEU A 47 3.57 1.45 -0.27
C LEU A 47 4.72 2.20 0.41
N PRO A 48 5.76 2.62 -0.33
CA PRO A 48 6.89 3.33 0.27
C PRO A 48 6.43 4.62 0.98
N LEU A 49 7.18 5.04 2.00
CA LEU A 49 6.87 6.26 2.74
C LEU A 49 6.88 7.46 1.80
N ARG A 50 5.72 8.09 1.61
CA ARG A 50 5.56 9.31 0.82
C ARG A 50 4.32 10.06 1.26
N GLU A 51 4.34 11.38 1.05
CA GLU A 51 3.19 12.25 1.34
C GLU A 51 2.04 12.11 0.32
N LYS A 52 2.35 11.65 -0.89
CA LYS A 52 1.34 11.52 -1.95
C LYS A 52 0.48 10.27 -1.75
N PRO A 53 -0.84 10.35 -1.93
CA PRO A 53 -1.71 9.19 -1.84
C PRO A 53 -1.38 8.13 -2.89
N PHE A 54 -1.52 6.86 -2.53
CA PHE A 54 -1.48 5.71 -3.42
C PHE A 54 -2.89 5.37 -3.86
N SER A 55 -3.18 5.44 -5.15
CA SER A 55 -4.45 4.93 -5.68
C SER A 55 -4.25 3.56 -6.30
N GLU A 56 -5.19 2.66 -6.05
CA GLU A 56 -5.23 1.29 -6.58
C GLU A 56 -5.09 1.27 -8.11
N ARG A 57 -5.66 2.27 -8.79
CA ARG A 57 -5.59 2.42 -10.25
C ARG A 57 -4.19 2.75 -10.74
N ALA A 58 -3.45 3.59 -10.01
CA ALA A 58 -2.06 3.89 -10.32
C ALA A 58 -1.17 2.65 -10.14
N THR A 59 -1.42 1.84 -9.11
CA THR A 59 -0.69 0.60 -8.86
C THR A 59 -0.94 -0.43 -9.97
N ALA A 60 -2.20 -0.62 -10.39
CA ALA A 60 -2.54 -1.51 -11.50
C ALA A 60 -1.93 -1.07 -12.84
N ALA A 61 -1.90 0.24 -13.11
CA ALA A 61 -1.28 0.79 -14.32
C ALA A 61 0.24 0.58 -14.32
N LEU A 62 0.90 0.84 -13.19
CA LEU A 62 2.35 0.62 -13.04
C LEU A 62 2.73 -0.86 -13.13
N ASN A 63 1.92 -1.77 -12.58
CA ASN A 63 2.13 -3.22 -12.73
C ASN A 63 2.00 -3.66 -14.19
N THR A 64 0.99 -3.14 -14.90
CA THR A 64 0.79 -3.44 -16.32
C THR A 64 1.98 -2.97 -17.15
N GLU A 65 2.46 -1.75 -16.91
CA GLU A 65 3.63 -1.19 -17.59
C GLU A 65 4.91 -1.95 -17.23
N GLY A 66 5.11 -2.28 -15.96
CA GLY A 66 6.24 -3.10 -15.49
C GLY A 66 6.27 -4.48 -16.14
N ASN A 67 5.11 -5.12 -16.33
CA ASN A 67 5.02 -6.42 -16.98
C ASN A 67 5.39 -6.34 -18.47
N LEU A 68 4.91 -5.30 -19.18
CA LEU A 68 5.27 -5.04 -20.58
C LEU A 68 6.77 -4.73 -20.77
N LEU A 69 7.40 -4.09 -19.79
CA LEU A 69 8.84 -3.81 -19.80
C LEU A 69 9.66 -5.09 -19.55
N SER A 70 9.20 -5.96 -18.66
CA SER A 70 9.79 -7.29 -18.43
C SER A 70 9.79 -8.14 -19.70
N GLU A 71 8.67 -8.17 -20.43
CA GLU A 71 8.57 -8.86 -21.74
C GLU A 71 9.54 -8.31 -22.80
N GLN A 72 9.97 -7.05 -22.67
CA GLN A 72 10.95 -6.41 -23.55
C GLN A 72 12.41 -6.62 -23.11
N GLY A 73 12.65 -7.41 -22.06
CA GLY A 73 13.98 -7.73 -21.56
C GLY A 73 14.58 -6.67 -20.64
N PHE A 74 13.77 -5.74 -20.14
CA PHE A 74 14.18 -4.88 -19.03
C PHE A 74 14.02 -5.65 -17.72
N GLU A 75 15.02 -5.57 -16.85
CA GLU A 75 14.93 -6.14 -15.50
C GLU A 75 13.67 -5.61 -14.80
N PRO A 76 12.82 -6.48 -14.23
CA PRO A 76 11.67 -6.04 -13.48
C PRO A 76 12.13 -5.11 -12.37
N ALA A 77 11.37 -4.05 -12.11
CA ALA A 77 11.54 -3.31 -10.87
C ALA A 77 11.51 -4.33 -9.72
N PRO A 78 12.33 -4.18 -8.66
CA PRO A 78 12.49 -5.17 -7.60
C PRO A 78 11.21 -5.44 -6.76
N TYR A 79 10.08 -4.90 -7.20
CA TYR A 79 8.75 -5.11 -6.69
C TYR A 79 8.07 -6.24 -7.46
N ILE A 80 8.09 -7.45 -6.91
CA ILE A 80 7.34 -8.57 -7.45
C ILE A 80 5.88 -8.43 -6.99
N ALA A 81 4.98 -8.14 -7.93
CA ALA A 81 3.54 -7.99 -7.66
C ALA A 81 2.91 -9.25 -7.03
N ASP A 82 3.52 -10.42 -7.23
CA ASP A 82 3.05 -11.69 -6.67
C ASP A 82 3.19 -11.75 -5.14
N GLU A 83 4.25 -11.16 -4.56
CA GLU A 83 4.43 -11.09 -3.10
C GLU A 83 3.32 -10.22 -2.45
N LEU A 84 2.89 -9.16 -3.15
CA LEU A 84 1.80 -8.31 -2.69
C LEU A 84 0.46 -9.07 -2.67
N GLN A 85 0.23 -9.94 -3.65
CA GLN A 85 -1.02 -10.71 -3.73
C GLN A 85 -1.10 -11.75 -2.61
N GLU A 86 0.00 -12.42 -2.29
CA GLU A 86 0.11 -13.32 -1.13
C GLU A 86 -0.05 -12.61 0.21
N GLU A 87 0.56 -11.42 0.40
CA GLU A 87 0.42 -10.66 1.65
C GLU A 87 -0.98 -10.10 1.89
N MET A 88 -1.74 -9.83 0.81
CA MET A 88 -3.08 -9.24 0.88
C MET A 88 -4.22 -10.27 0.90
N LEU A 89 -3.99 -11.50 0.41
CA LEU A 89 -4.94 -12.61 0.43
C LEU A 89 -5.64 -12.86 1.78
N PRO A 90 -4.92 -12.99 2.92
CA PRO A 90 -5.57 -13.27 4.20
C PRO A 90 -6.48 -12.11 4.67
N ARG A 91 -6.20 -10.87 4.23
CA ARG A 91 -7.03 -9.70 4.56
C ARG A 91 -8.26 -9.60 3.66
N LEU A 92 -8.15 -10.07 2.41
CA LEU A 92 -9.26 -10.16 1.47
C LEU A 92 -10.25 -11.28 1.84
N GLU A 93 -9.77 -12.41 2.35
CA GLU A 93 -10.64 -13.48 2.90
C GLU A 93 -11.52 -12.96 4.04
N VAL A 94 -10.93 -12.27 5.02
CA VAL A 94 -11.69 -11.69 6.13
C VAL A 94 -12.72 -10.68 5.66
N LEU A 95 -12.43 -9.91 4.60
CA LEU A 95 -13.37 -8.95 4.01
C LEU A 95 -14.52 -9.62 3.23
N SER A 96 -14.36 -10.88 2.83
CA SER A 96 -15.38 -11.63 2.08
C SER A 96 -16.40 -12.36 2.98
N GLU A 97 -16.11 -12.47 4.28
CA GLU A 97 -16.98 -13.12 5.28
C GLU A 97 -17.90 -12.14 6.04
N ILE A 98 -17.95 -10.87 5.63
CA ILE A 98 -18.76 -9.80 6.23
C ILE A 98 -19.83 -9.34 5.24
#